data_AF-B5JJB2-F1
#
_entry.id   AF-B5JJB2-F1
#
_cell.length_a   1.000
_cell.length_b   1.000
_cell.length_c   1.000
_cell.angle_alpha   90.00
_cell.angle_beta   90.00
_cell.angle_gamma   90.00
#
_symmetry.space_group_name_H-M   'P 1'
#
loop_
_entity.id
_entity.type
_entity.pdbx_description
1 polymer ?
#
loop_
_entity_poly.entity_id
_entity_poly.type
_entity_poly.pdbx_seq_one_letter_code
_entity_poly.pdbx_strand_id
1 'polypeptide(L)'
;MPPPPIVYPIIPCKIPNSLKAIIFGGGLAGSILADRFVASGHRILLVDDPSKSRCSRVAAGLINPIGGKRLKLAWKADTLIPHALAYYRDLESKHQRQLYHPRPIHRLFSNPDEATLWQKRLQDPAYATITTPLWEAALCRDSSQPKLQTGFAIPHAGYLDTNALLHVLHSNLSDTNPLLSSSFNYDEIQPTADGVTFRDHTADLAIFAEGHLATQNPHFAFIPYKPAKGIIATIKRLSDSQFTPHYSLLPNSPILLKGKFIIPRHDNTIQVGATYNWDDPTDTPDDAGIQELEQFLNRELGPDSWAFDQIRAGVRPATAGAYPVVGPHPDQPQLVAFNGFGSKGSMQIPHFAGALLASLQAASPLPPDALPARFLKKATSKPKRWIATNLVKDTVLKNLTPGSIAIDATAGNGHDTQWLAQAVGPSGHVFAYDIQEQALAVTRQRLQKQSLLDQTTLLHTGHETLLQTIPLKHHGQISAIVFNLGFLPGGDSEVITLPNTTLTALNASLQLLKPNGILAVTLYPSHPGAQQEVDQVLAWLHALPSTQFQSQIQAHPKNNATSPYPIFVTKSLRDCPISRFRASDVQFEF
;
A
#
# COMPACT_ATOMS: atom_id res chain seq x y z
N MET A 1 22.63 -5.91 25.47
CA MET A 1 23.42 -5.74 24.24
C MET A 1 22.46 -5.41 23.10
N PRO A 2 22.73 -4.40 22.25
CA PRO A 2 22.01 -4.28 21.00
C PRO A 2 22.24 -5.57 20.17
N PRO A 3 21.26 -6.02 19.37
CA PRO A 3 21.48 -7.15 18.48
C PRO A 3 22.67 -6.84 17.55
N PRO A 4 23.48 -7.84 17.18
CA PRO A 4 24.59 -7.62 16.25
C PRO A 4 24.07 -6.99 14.95
N PRO A 5 24.84 -6.08 14.33
CA PRO A 5 24.48 -5.51 13.04
C PRO A 5 24.23 -6.64 12.04
N ILE A 6 23.16 -6.50 11.25
CA ILE A 6 22.80 -7.47 10.24
C ILE A 6 23.90 -7.46 9.17
N VAL A 7 24.73 -8.50 9.16
CA VAL A 7 25.63 -8.82 8.05
C VAL A 7 24.73 -9.37 6.94
N TYR A 8 24.34 -8.51 6.01
CA TYR A 8 23.77 -8.96 4.74
C TYR A 8 24.86 -9.72 3.97
N PRO A 9 24.52 -10.69 3.10
CA PRO A 9 25.51 -11.32 2.25
C PRO A 9 26.26 -10.21 1.51
N ILE A 10 27.50 -9.97 1.94
CA ILE A 10 28.50 -9.28 1.14
C ILE A 10 28.69 -10.23 -0.04
N ILE A 11 28.58 -9.71 -1.27
CA ILE A 11 28.88 -10.51 -2.46
C ILE A 11 30.24 -11.19 -2.21
N PRO A 12 30.29 -12.53 -2.08
CA PRO A 12 31.50 -13.18 -1.60
C PRO A 12 32.59 -13.06 -2.65
N CYS A 13 33.81 -12.81 -2.16
CA CYS A 13 35.10 -12.98 -2.85
C CYS A 13 35.48 -11.96 -3.95
N LYS A 14 36.63 -11.30 -3.72
CA LYS A 14 37.48 -10.57 -4.68
C LYS A 14 36.75 -10.03 -5.91
N ILE A 15 36.09 -8.89 -5.76
CA ILE A 15 35.56 -8.18 -6.91
C ILE A 15 36.75 -7.73 -7.77
N PRO A 16 36.85 -8.19 -9.03
CA PRO A 16 37.93 -7.80 -9.91
C PRO A 16 37.92 -6.27 -10.10
N ASN A 17 39.08 -5.69 -10.41
CA ASN A 17 39.20 -4.25 -10.68
C ASN A 17 38.21 -3.77 -11.78
N SER A 18 37.72 -4.67 -12.63
CA SER A 18 36.68 -4.43 -13.62
C SER A 18 35.65 -5.55 -13.59
N LEU A 19 34.38 -5.20 -13.36
CA LEU A 19 33.21 -6.09 -13.44
C LEU A 19 32.59 -6.04 -14.83
N LYS A 20 31.96 -7.13 -15.24
CA LYS A 20 31.02 -7.24 -16.36
C LYS A 20 29.61 -7.39 -15.81
N ALA A 21 28.68 -6.54 -16.23
CA ALA A 21 27.28 -6.63 -15.84
C ALA A 21 26.34 -6.63 -17.05
N ILE A 22 25.28 -7.43 -16.99
CA ILE A 22 24.15 -7.33 -17.93
C ILE A 22 23.03 -6.59 -17.20
N ILE A 23 22.62 -5.44 -17.74
CA ILE A 23 21.57 -4.60 -17.15
C ILE A 23 20.31 -4.75 -18.00
N PHE A 24 19.24 -5.26 -17.39
CA PHE A 24 17.95 -5.48 -18.04
C PHE A 24 17.01 -4.30 -17.78
N GLY A 25 16.78 -3.48 -18.81
CA GLY A 25 15.93 -2.29 -18.81
C GLY A 25 16.70 -0.99 -19.04
N GLY A 26 16.37 -0.29 -20.13
CA GLY A 26 17.00 0.97 -20.57
C GLY A 26 16.26 2.23 -20.17
N GLY A 27 15.40 2.15 -19.14
CA GLY A 27 14.80 3.33 -18.51
C GLY A 27 15.80 4.10 -17.65
N LEU A 28 15.33 5.12 -16.93
CA LEU A 28 16.19 5.98 -16.08
C LEU A 28 17.07 5.16 -15.12
N ALA A 29 16.52 4.09 -14.52
CA ALA A 29 17.24 3.28 -13.55
C ALA A 29 18.44 2.57 -14.19
N GLY A 30 18.21 1.78 -15.25
CA GLY A 30 19.28 1.03 -15.90
C GLY A 30 20.28 1.92 -16.63
N SER A 31 19.82 3.00 -17.28
CA SER A 31 20.74 3.89 -18.02
C SER A 31 21.63 4.72 -17.10
N ILE A 32 21.12 5.25 -15.99
CA ILE A 32 21.97 5.95 -15.01
C ILE A 32 22.94 4.97 -14.35
N LEU A 33 22.50 3.74 -14.08
CA LEU A 33 23.40 2.72 -13.52
C LEU A 33 24.50 2.32 -14.51
N ALA A 34 24.14 2.11 -15.79
CA ALA A 34 25.09 1.78 -16.85
C ALA A 34 26.17 2.87 -16.99
N ASP A 35 25.76 4.14 -17.04
CA ASP A 35 26.68 5.28 -17.08
C ASP A 35 27.64 5.30 -15.88
N ARG A 36 27.15 5.04 -14.67
CA ARG A 36 28.00 4.95 -13.48
C ARG A 36 28.98 3.78 -13.52
N PHE A 37 28.55 2.61 -14.02
CA PHE A 37 29.41 1.45 -14.20
C PHE A 37 30.54 1.75 -15.19
N VAL A 38 30.19 2.28 -16.37
CA VAL A 38 31.15 2.65 -17.41
C VAL A 38 32.14 3.70 -16.91
N ALA A 39 31.64 4.75 -16.24
CA ALA A 39 32.49 5.81 -15.68
C ALA A 39 33.46 5.32 -14.60
N SER A 40 33.21 4.14 -14.00
CA SER A 40 34.10 3.50 -13.02
C SER A 40 34.93 2.35 -13.59
N GLY A 41 35.03 2.25 -14.92
CA GLY A 41 35.88 1.26 -15.59
C GLY A 41 35.30 -0.16 -15.62
N HIS A 42 34.00 -0.31 -15.36
CA HIS A 42 33.29 -1.58 -15.53
C HIS A 42 32.71 -1.68 -16.93
N ARG A 43 32.50 -2.93 -17.38
CA ARG A 43 31.89 -3.24 -18.66
C ARG A 43 30.43 -3.59 -18.48
N ILE A 44 29.60 -3.14 -19.41
CA ILE A 44 28.17 -3.45 -19.38
C ILE A 44 27.68 -3.99 -20.72
N LEU A 45 26.58 -4.72 -20.66
CA LEU A 45 25.64 -4.91 -21.75
C LEU A 45 24.30 -4.39 -21.25
N LEU A 46 23.77 -3.33 -21.87
CA LEU A 46 22.44 -2.82 -21.56
C LEU A 46 21.44 -3.48 -22.52
N VAL A 47 20.45 -4.20 -21.98
CA VAL A 47 19.39 -4.85 -22.77
C VAL A 47 18.10 -4.08 -22.56
N ASP A 48 17.49 -3.56 -23.63
CA ASP A 48 16.23 -2.83 -23.55
C ASP A 48 15.32 -3.13 -24.73
N ASP A 49 14.03 -3.24 -24.46
CA ASP A 49 12.98 -3.15 -25.47
C ASP A 49 12.10 -1.94 -25.14
N PRO A 50 12.30 -0.80 -25.81
CA PRO A 50 11.58 0.43 -25.48
C PRO A 50 10.08 0.34 -25.77
N SER A 51 9.61 -0.71 -26.47
CA SER A 51 8.18 -0.95 -26.72
C SER A 51 7.44 -1.53 -25.51
N LYS A 52 8.15 -2.16 -24.57
CA LYS A 52 7.55 -2.88 -23.43
C LYS A 52 7.19 -1.99 -22.25
N SER A 53 7.91 -0.89 -22.05
CA SER A 53 7.70 0.00 -20.90
C SER A 53 8.10 1.43 -21.21
N ARG A 54 7.16 2.36 -21.02
CA ARG A 54 7.34 3.79 -21.37
C ARG A 54 7.49 4.71 -20.16
N CYS A 55 7.52 4.18 -18.93
CA CYS A 55 7.42 4.98 -17.70
C CYS A 55 8.43 6.14 -17.63
N SER A 56 9.70 5.91 -17.99
CA SER A 56 10.73 6.95 -17.95
C SER A 56 10.56 8.03 -19.02
N ARG A 57 10.06 7.67 -20.20
CA ARG A 57 9.79 8.60 -21.32
C ARG A 57 8.53 9.45 -21.10
N VAL A 58 7.60 8.94 -20.29
CA VAL A 58 6.37 9.64 -19.92
C VAL A 58 6.53 10.49 -18.65
N ALA A 59 7.44 10.12 -17.76
CA ALA A 59 7.63 10.81 -16.48
C ALA A 59 7.87 12.31 -16.64
N ALA A 60 7.18 13.11 -15.81
CA ALA A 60 7.38 14.56 -15.75
C ALA A 60 8.76 14.97 -15.21
N GLY A 61 9.50 14.04 -14.59
CA GLY A 61 10.82 14.29 -14.04
C GLY A 61 10.86 15.15 -12.77
N LEU A 62 9.73 15.31 -12.08
CA LEU A 62 9.60 16.21 -10.94
C LEU A 62 10.60 15.88 -9.80
N ILE A 63 11.35 16.89 -9.37
CA ILE A 63 12.22 16.87 -8.19
C ILE A 63 11.51 17.66 -7.09
N ASN A 64 10.82 16.93 -6.21
CA ASN A 64 9.97 17.49 -5.17
C ASN A 64 10.22 16.80 -3.80
N PRO A 65 10.71 17.53 -2.79
CA PRO A 65 10.93 16.96 -1.46
C PRO A 65 9.63 16.67 -0.69
N ILE A 66 8.48 17.28 -1.03
CA ILE A 66 7.21 17.11 -0.28
C ILE A 66 6.11 16.58 -1.20
N GLY A 67 5.85 15.28 -1.10
CA GLY A 67 4.95 14.55 -2.00
C GLY A 67 3.65 14.03 -1.36
N GLY A 68 2.68 13.71 -2.22
CA GLY A 68 1.44 12.98 -1.88
C GLY A 68 0.42 13.78 -1.06
N LYS A 69 -0.79 13.25 -0.91
CA LYS A 69 -1.92 13.88 -0.19
C LYS A 69 -1.67 14.08 1.32
N ARG A 70 -0.67 13.37 1.88
CA ARG A 70 -0.31 13.46 3.31
C ARG A 70 0.85 14.42 3.61
N LEU A 71 1.30 15.19 2.60
CA LEU A 71 2.36 16.20 2.70
C LEU A 71 3.60 15.64 3.41
N LYS A 72 4.06 14.45 3.02
CA LYS A 72 5.21 13.80 3.65
C LYS A 72 6.49 14.25 2.95
N LEU A 73 7.49 14.61 3.75
CA LEU A 73 8.86 14.73 3.30
C LEU A 73 9.32 13.40 2.70
N ALA A 74 9.96 13.47 1.54
CA ALA A 74 10.53 12.33 0.87
C ALA A 74 11.66 11.76 1.73
N TRP A 75 11.71 10.43 1.82
CA TRP A 75 12.73 9.71 2.57
C TRP A 75 14.12 10.13 2.07
N LYS A 76 14.99 10.59 2.99
CA LYS A 76 16.35 11.08 2.73
C LYS A 76 16.43 12.20 1.68
N ALA A 77 15.42 13.06 1.57
CA ALA A 77 15.40 14.13 0.56
C ALA A 77 16.64 15.04 0.59
N ASP A 78 17.13 15.35 1.79
CA ASP A 78 18.34 16.10 2.11
C ASP A 78 19.63 15.47 1.54
N THR A 79 19.67 14.15 1.38
CA THR A 79 20.77 13.43 0.74
C THR A 79 20.52 13.22 -0.75
N LEU A 80 19.31 12.79 -1.11
CA LEU A 80 18.99 12.33 -2.46
C LEU A 80 18.96 13.48 -3.47
N ILE A 81 18.37 14.63 -3.11
CA ILE A 81 18.26 15.78 -4.03
C ILE A 81 19.64 16.33 -4.38
N PRO A 82 20.54 16.67 -3.43
CA PRO A 82 21.87 17.17 -3.77
C PRO A 82 22.67 16.20 -4.65
N HIS A 83 22.63 14.89 -4.36
CA HIS A 83 23.29 13.88 -5.18
C HIS A 83 22.72 13.82 -6.61
N ALA A 84 21.40 13.89 -6.75
CA ALA A 84 20.75 13.92 -8.06
C ALA A 84 21.14 15.17 -8.85
N LEU A 85 21.08 16.36 -8.22
CA LEU A 85 21.45 17.61 -8.87
C LEU A 85 22.93 17.62 -9.29
N ALA A 86 23.84 17.19 -8.41
CA ALA A 86 25.26 17.10 -8.73
C ALA A 86 25.51 16.19 -9.93
N TYR A 87 24.85 15.03 -9.98
CA TYR A 87 24.96 14.12 -11.11
C TYR A 87 24.44 14.73 -12.42
N TYR A 88 23.25 15.35 -12.40
CA TYR A 88 22.71 15.96 -13.61
C TYR A 88 23.58 17.12 -14.08
N ARG A 89 24.05 17.99 -13.18
CA ARG A 89 24.95 19.10 -13.55
C ARG A 89 26.28 18.62 -14.14
N ASP A 90 26.84 17.52 -13.64
CA ASP A 90 28.04 16.91 -14.21
C ASP A 90 27.80 16.44 -15.65
N LEU A 91 26.67 15.77 -15.93
CA LEU A 91 26.29 15.40 -17.29
C LEU A 91 26.04 16.61 -18.19
N GLU A 92 25.38 17.65 -17.69
CA GLU A 92 25.16 18.89 -18.46
C GLU A 92 26.48 19.52 -18.89
N SER A 93 27.47 19.55 -17.99
CA SER A 93 28.82 20.05 -18.28
C SER A 93 29.53 19.22 -19.36
N LYS A 94 29.45 17.88 -19.26
CA LYS A 94 30.07 16.96 -20.23
C LYS A 94 29.43 17.03 -21.62
N HIS A 95 28.12 17.23 -21.68
CA HIS A 95 27.35 17.15 -22.93
C HIS A 95 26.89 18.49 -23.48
N GLN A 96 27.18 19.59 -22.78
CA GLN A 96 26.77 20.95 -23.18
C GLN A 96 25.26 21.04 -23.46
N ARG A 97 24.47 20.33 -22.65
CA ARG A 97 23.01 20.25 -22.79
C ARG A 97 22.37 20.35 -21.43
N GLN A 98 21.43 21.27 -21.26
CA GLN A 98 20.65 21.36 -20.02
C GLN A 98 19.71 20.17 -19.89
N LEU A 99 19.66 19.57 -18.69
CA LEU A 99 18.87 18.40 -18.33
C LEU A 99 17.97 18.68 -17.13
N TYR A 100 18.50 19.39 -16.13
CA TYR A 100 17.75 19.82 -14.95
C TYR A 100 17.31 21.27 -15.09
N HIS A 101 16.02 21.49 -14.87
CA HIS A 101 15.39 22.80 -14.93
C HIS A 101 14.89 23.20 -13.54
N PRO A 102 15.62 24.08 -12.83
CA PRO A 102 15.18 24.63 -11.55
C PRO A 102 13.87 25.39 -11.75
N ARG A 103 12.85 25.00 -10.98
CA ARG A 103 11.53 25.63 -10.97
C ARG A 103 10.93 25.50 -9.57
N PRO A 104 10.60 26.61 -8.90
CA PRO A 104 9.86 26.54 -7.65
C PRO A 104 8.55 25.78 -7.84
N ILE A 105 8.13 25.03 -6.82
CA ILE A 105 6.79 24.44 -6.79
C ILE A 105 5.90 25.30 -5.90
N HIS A 106 4.80 25.81 -6.44
CA HIS A 106 3.71 26.39 -5.68
C HIS A 106 2.68 25.30 -5.40
N ARG A 107 2.59 24.88 -4.14
CA ARG A 107 1.63 23.87 -3.71
C ARG A 107 0.43 24.54 -3.07
N LEU A 108 -0.73 24.35 -3.68
CA LEU A 108 -2.00 24.87 -3.18
C LEU A 108 -2.73 23.80 -2.39
N PHE A 109 -3.42 24.19 -1.33
CA PHE A 109 -4.26 23.27 -0.58
C PHE A 109 -5.53 22.96 -1.39
N SER A 110 -5.82 21.67 -1.53
CA SER A 110 -7.00 21.20 -2.26
C SER A 110 -8.27 21.28 -1.42
N ASN A 111 -8.13 21.36 -0.09
CA ASN A 111 -9.20 21.44 0.91
C ASN A 111 -8.66 21.96 2.26
N PRO A 112 -9.53 22.31 3.22
CA PRO A 112 -9.11 22.77 4.55
C PRO A 112 -8.26 21.75 5.33
N ASP A 113 -8.50 20.44 5.16
CA ASP A 113 -7.74 19.39 5.87
C ASP A 113 -6.25 19.40 5.49
N GLU A 114 -5.92 19.64 4.21
CA GLU A 114 -4.53 19.79 3.77
C GLU A 114 -3.86 21.00 4.44
N ALA A 115 -4.59 22.11 4.61
CA ALA A 115 -4.09 23.29 5.29
C ALA A 115 -3.83 23.02 6.79
N THR A 116 -4.77 22.38 7.48
CA THR A 116 -4.59 21.96 8.89
C THR A 116 -3.43 20.97 9.04
N LEU A 117 -3.31 20.01 8.13
CA LEU A 117 -2.19 19.06 8.12
C LEU A 117 -0.86 19.80 7.90
N TRP A 118 -0.82 20.78 7.00
CA TRP A 118 0.37 21.58 6.75
C TRP A 118 0.83 22.36 7.98
N GLN A 119 -0.09 22.98 8.71
CA GLN A 119 0.25 23.67 9.97
C GLN A 119 0.92 22.73 10.98
N LYS A 120 0.51 21.44 11.02
CA LYS A 120 1.18 20.42 11.83
C LYS A 120 2.56 20.05 11.29
N ARG A 121 2.75 20.01 9.96
CA ARG A 121 4.05 19.73 9.33
C ARG A 121 5.07 20.84 9.58
N LEU A 122 4.63 22.10 9.56
CA LEU A 122 5.51 23.26 9.79
C LEU A 122 6.15 23.29 11.18
N GLN A 123 5.61 22.55 12.15
CA GLN A 123 6.23 22.40 13.47
C GLN A 123 7.51 21.56 13.43
N ASP A 124 7.72 20.78 12.37
CA ASP A 124 8.97 20.06 12.12
C ASP A 124 9.94 20.97 11.34
N PRO A 125 11.11 21.33 11.91
CA PRO A 125 12.08 22.21 11.27
C PRO A 125 12.51 21.75 9.88
N ALA A 126 12.46 20.44 9.59
CA ALA A 126 12.82 19.91 8.28
C ALA A 126 11.90 20.38 7.15
N TYR A 127 10.67 20.81 7.45
CA TYR A 127 9.77 21.40 6.46
C TYR A 127 9.98 22.91 6.33
N ALA A 128 10.20 23.61 7.44
CA ALA A 128 10.38 25.05 7.47
C ALA A 128 11.63 25.50 6.69
N THR A 129 12.71 24.70 6.70
CA THR A 129 13.96 25.03 5.99
C THR A 129 13.88 24.92 4.47
N ILE A 130 12.89 24.20 3.94
CA ILE A 130 12.77 23.92 2.50
C ILE A 130 11.51 24.54 1.87
N THR A 131 10.71 25.27 2.65
CA THR A 131 9.46 25.89 2.20
C THR A 131 9.35 27.34 2.61
N THR A 132 8.55 28.09 1.88
CA THR A 132 8.16 29.46 2.24
C THR A 132 6.64 29.62 2.16
N PRO A 133 6.02 30.47 3.00
CA PRO A 133 4.61 30.79 2.86
C PRO A 133 4.31 31.37 1.48
N LEU A 134 3.20 30.95 0.87
CA LEU A 134 2.72 31.52 -0.38
C LEU A 134 1.56 32.47 -0.04
N TRP A 135 1.81 33.77 -0.17
CA TRP A 135 0.84 34.81 0.17
C TRP A 135 -0.04 35.17 -1.04
N GLU A 136 -1.27 35.58 -0.75
CA GLU A 136 -2.39 35.70 -1.70
C GLU A 136 -2.13 36.60 -2.91
N ALA A 137 -1.39 37.69 -2.74
CA ALA A 137 -1.09 38.61 -3.85
C ALA A 137 -0.02 38.09 -4.83
N ALA A 138 0.62 36.94 -4.55
CA ALA A 138 1.42 36.21 -5.54
C ALA A 138 0.58 35.31 -6.47
N LEU A 139 -0.72 35.16 -6.20
CA LEU A 139 -1.62 34.15 -6.78
C LEU A 139 -2.89 34.71 -7.44
N CYS A 140 -3.08 36.03 -7.48
CA CYS A 140 -4.24 36.65 -8.10
C CYS A 140 -3.83 37.87 -8.94
N ARG A 141 -4.25 37.90 -10.21
CA ARG A 141 -4.25 39.12 -11.04
C ARG A 141 -5.63 39.75 -11.20
N ASP A 142 -6.70 39.03 -10.85
CA ASP A 142 -8.07 39.52 -10.92
C ASP A 142 -8.56 39.96 -9.53
N SER A 143 -8.77 41.26 -9.37
CA SER A 143 -9.26 41.91 -8.14
C SER A 143 -10.75 41.73 -7.91
N SER A 144 -11.50 41.17 -8.87
CA SER A 144 -12.96 41.11 -8.81
C SER A 144 -13.53 39.90 -8.07
N GLN A 145 -12.76 38.82 -7.88
CA GLN A 145 -13.13 37.69 -7.01
C GLN A 145 -11.90 37.01 -6.36
N PRO A 146 -11.47 37.45 -5.16
CA PRO A 146 -10.42 36.76 -4.42
C PRO A 146 -10.96 35.47 -3.80
N LYS A 147 -10.92 34.35 -4.52
CA LYS A 147 -10.93 33.04 -3.85
C LYS A 147 -9.54 32.85 -3.22
N LEU A 148 -9.44 33.06 -1.90
CA LEU A 148 -8.24 32.74 -1.12
C LEU A 148 -7.82 31.29 -1.39
N GLN A 149 -6.80 31.09 -2.22
CA GLN A 149 -6.12 29.80 -2.31
C GLN A 149 -4.84 29.90 -1.49
N THR A 150 -4.90 29.39 -0.27
CA THR A 150 -3.72 29.29 0.61
C THR A 150 -2.86 28.10 0.19
N GLY A 151 -1.55 28.25 0.39
CA GLY A 151 -0.57 27.25 -0.02
C GLY A 151 0.82 27.55 0.52
N PHE A 152 1.81 26.84 0.00
CA PHE A 152 3.21 27.08 0.30
C PHE A 152 4.07 26.88 -0.95
N ALA A 153 5.22 27.55 -0.99
CA ALA A 153 6.20 27.36 -2.04
C ALA A 153 7.32 26.44 -1.58
N ILE A 154 7.90 25.72 -2.54
CA ILE A 154 9.14 24.95 -2.39
C ILE A 154 10.14 25.61 -3.35
N PRO A 155 10.96 26.56 -2.87
CA PRO A 155 11.82 27.37 -3.75
C PRO A 155 12.86 26.55 -4.51
N HIS A 156 13.42 25.53 -3.85
CA HIS A 156 14.49 24.69 -4.37
C HIS A 156 13.94 23.35 -4.91
N ALA A 157 13.13 23.46 -5.96
CA ALA A 157 12.56 22.33 -6.69
C ALA A 157 12.87 22.45 -8.19
N GLY A 158 12.38 21.50 -8.96
CA GLY A 158 12.47 21.57 -10.42
C GLY A 158 11.97 20.31 -11.09
N TYR A 159 12.34 20.16 -12.35
CA TYR A 159 12.10 18.93 -13.09
C TYR A 159 13.31 18.56 -13.93
N LEU A 160 13.46 17.26 -14.16
CA LEU A 160 14.43 16.66 -15.07
C LEU A 160 13.77 16.43 -16.43
N ASP A 161 14.43 16.83 -17.51
CA ASP A 161 14.07 16.35 -18.84
C ASP A 161 14.56 14.90 -19.00
N THR A 162 13.65 13.96 -18.74
CA THR A 162 13.96 12.53 -18.76
C THR A 162 14.24 12.01 -20.17
N ASN A 163 13.66 12.62 -21.22
CA ASN A 163 13.89 12.19 -22.60
C ASN A 163 15.24 12.70 -23.09
N ALA A 164 15.59 13.96 -22.78
CA ALA A 164 16.92 14.50 -23.07
C ALA A 164 18.01 13.70 -22.33
N LEU A 165 17.79 13.35 -21.06
CA LEU A 165 18.73 12.53 -20.30
C LEU A 165 18.91 11.14 -20.92
N LEU A 166 17.81 10.42 -21.21
CA LEU A 166 17.90 9.09 -21.84
C LEU A 166 18.64 9.15 -23.18
N HIS A 167 18.38 10.18 -23.98
CA HIS A 167 19.08 10.38 -25.24
C HIS A 167 20.59 10.52 -25.02
N VAL A 168 21.03 11.40 -24.10
CA VAL A 168 22.45 11.56 -23.74
C VAL A 168 23.07 10.25 -23.28
N LEU A 169 22.40 9.54 -22.36
CA LEU A 169 22.94 8.31 -21.79
C LEU A 169 23.06 7.18 -22.83
N HIS A 170 22.07 7.03 -23.70
CA HIS A 170 22.09 6.00 -24.75
C HIS A 170 23.08 6.34 -25.86
N SER A 171 23.25 7.63 -26.21
CA SER A 171 24.23 8.06 -27.22
C SER A 171 25.69 7.89 -26.78
N ASN A 172 25.95 7.76 -25.47
CA ASN A 172 27.29 7.58 -24.92
C ASN A 172 27.73 6.11 -24.89
N LEU A 173 26.84 5.17 -25.20
CA LEU A 173 27.17 3.75 -25.24
C LEU A 173 28.05 3.45 -26.46
N SER A 174 28.98 2.51 -26.29
CA SER A 174 30.03 2.17 -27.26
C SER A 174 29.98 0.70 -27.63
N ASP A 175 30.76 0.27 -28.62
CA ASP A 175 30.88 -1.15 -29.00
C ASP A 175 31.37 -2.04 -27.84
N THR A 176 32.14 -1.46 -26.91
CA THR A 176 32.63 -2.15 -25.70
C THR A 176 31.61 -2.20 -24.56
N ASN A 177 30.56 -1.36 -24.63
CA ASN A 177 29.47 -1.23 -23.67
C ASN A 177 28.12 -1.02 -24.39
N PRO A 178 27.65 -2.01 -25.17
CA PRO A 178 26.58 -1.79 -26.13
C PRO A 178 25.18 -1.74 -25.49
N LEU A 179 24.26 -1.07 -26.19
CA LEU A 179 22.81 -1.21 -26.02
C LEU A 179 22.28 -2.25 -26.99
N LEU A 180 21.86 -3.40 -26.47
CA LEU A 180 21.15 -4.42 -27.21
C LEU A 180 19.65 -4.11 -27.19
N SER A 181 19.12 -3.66 -28.33
CA SER A 181 17.68 -3.46 -28.53
C SER A 181 16.96 -4.81 -28.73
N SER A 182 16.56 -5.44 -27.63
CA SER A 182 15.96 -6.79 -27.65
C SER A 182 15.06 -6.99 -26.43
N SER A 183 13.94 -7.69 -26.63
CA SER A 183 13.25 -8.34 -25.52
C SER A 183 14.03 -9.55 -25.02
N PHE A 184 13.73 -10.01 -23.81
CA PHE A 184 14.29 -11.22 -23.22
C PHE A 184 13.21 -11.97 -22.43
N ASN A 185 13.45 -13.27 -22.25
CA ASN A 185 12.70 -14.11 -21.31
C ASN A 185 13.60 -14.45 -20.12
N TYR A 186 13.01 -14.60 -18.94
CA TYR A 186 13.78 -14.92 -17.73
C TYR A 186 14.51 -16.27 -17.82
N ASP A 187 13.96 -17.24 -18.54
CA ASP A 187 14.59 -18.55 -18.76
C ASP A 187 15.88 -18.47 -19.60
N GLU A 188 16.12 -17.35 -20.31
CA GLU A 188 17.39 -17.12 -21.00
C GLU A 188 18.50 -16.68 -20.03
N ILE A 189 18.16 -16.29 -18.80
CA ILE A 189 19.07 -15.78 -17.78
C ILE A 189 19.40 -16.92 -16.82
N GLN A 190 20.60 -17.47 -16.94
CA GLN A 190 21.02 -18.64 -16.18
C GLN A 190 22.11 -18.24 -15.16
N PRO A 191 21.79 -18.18 -13.86
CA PRO A 191 22.78 -17.97 -12.82
C PRO A 191 23.75 -19.15 -12.77
N THR A 192 25.05 -18.88 -12.68
CA THR A 192 26.11 -19.89 -12.51
C THR A 192 26.82 -19.67 -11.17
N ALA A 193 27.73 -20.57 -10.79
CA ALA A 193 28.49 -20.42 -9.54
C ALA A 193 29.35 -19.14 -9.51
N ASP A 194 29.84 -18.71 -10.68
CA ASP A 194 30.79 -17.61 -10.82
C ASP A 194 30.18 -16.35 -11.49
N GLY A 195 28.88 -16.33 -11.75
CA GLY A 195 28.22 -15.19 -12.42
C GLY A 195 26.89 -15.55 -13.06
N VAL A 196 26.66 -15.06 -14.27
CA VAL A 196 25.43 -15.26 -15.03
C VAL A 196 25.71 -15.40 -16.53
N THR A 197 24.88 -16.18 -17.19
CA THR A 197 24.86 -16.26 -18.66
C THR A 197 23.51 -15.78 -19.20
N PHE A 198 23.55 -15.09 -20.33
CA PHE A 198 22.38 -14.64 -21.08
C PHE A 198 22.70 -14.76 -22.56
N ARG A 199 22.07 -15.74 -23.23
CA ARG A 199 22.39 -16.12 -24.62
C ARG A 199 23.90 -16.45 -24.75
N ASP A 200 24.59 -15.77 -25.65
CA ASP A 200 26.04 -15.88 -25.89
C ASP A 200 26.88 -14.95 -24.99
N HIS A 201 26.25 -14.21 -24.07
CA HIS A 201 26.93 -13.30 -23.16
C HIS A 201 27.14 -13.91 -21.77
N THR A 202 28.31 -13.65 -21.19
CA THR A 202 28.66 -14.02 -19.81
C THR A 202 29.01 -12.77 -19.02
N ALA A 203 28.55 -12.68 -17.78
CA ALA A 203 28.83 -11.54 -16.89
C ALA A 203 28.96 -11.99 -15.43
N ASP A 204 29.52 -11.12 -14.60
CA ASP A 204 29.61 -11.32 -13.16
C ASP A 204 28.24 -11.08 -12.51
N LEU A 205 27.45 -10.13 -13.05
CA LEU A 205 26.17 -9.71 -12.49
C LEU A 205 25.07 -9.61 -13.56
N ALA A 206 23.85 -10.03 -13.20
CA ALA A 206 22.62 -9.64 -13.90
C ALA A 206 21.85 -8.65 -13.04
N ILE A 207 21.64 -7.43 -13.56
CA ILE A 207 21.01 -6.33 -12.84
C ILE A 207 19.64 -6.02 -13.46
N PHE A 208 18.59 -6.14 -12.67
CA PHE A 208 17.21 -5.98 -13.11
C PHE A 208 16.69 -4.57 -12.82
N ALA A 209 16.55 -3.76 -13.87
CA ALA A 209 16.06 -2.38 -13.88
C ALA A 209 14.80 -2.22 -14.75
N GLU A 210 13.96 -3.24 -14.75
CA GLU A 210 12.89 -3.52 -15.74
C GLU A 210 11.61 -2.69 -15.57
N GLY A 211 11.62 -1.70 -14.67
CA GLY A 211 10.42 -0.94 -14.33
C GLY A 211 9.30 -1.84 -13.81
N HIS A 212 8.06 -1.58 -14.23
CA HIS A 212 6.88 -2.28 -13.71
C HIS A 212 6.81 -3.76 -14.12
N LEU A 213 7.55 -4.16 -15.14
CA LEU A 213 7.63 -5.54 -15.63
C LEU A 213 8.33 -6.46 -14.62
N ALA A 214 9.05 -5.92 -13.64
CA ALA A 214 9.58 -6.71 -12.53
C ALA A 214 8.51 -7.44 -11.69
N THR A 215 7.23 -7.14 -11.88
CA THR A 215 6.11 -7.96 -11.39
C THR A 215 6.10 -9.37 -11.97
N GLN A 216 6.74 -9.60 -13.12
CA GLN A 216 6.83 -10.87 -13.84
C GLN A 216 8.16 -11.59 -13.59
N ASN A 217 9.10 -10.98 -12.87
CA ASN A 217 10.43 -11.52 -12.66
C ASN A 217 10.42 -12.67 -11.63
N PRO A 218 10.68 -13.94 -12.04
CA PRO A 218 10.60 -15.09 -11.15
C PRO A 218 11.70 -15.09 -10.09
N HIS A 219 12.87 -14.52 -10.38
CA HIS A 219 13.99 -14.45 -9.43
C HIS A 219 13.68 -13.52 -8.25
N PHE A 220 12.77 -12.56 -8.43
CA PHE A 220 12.41 -11.58 -7.41
C PHE A 220 10.92 -11.62 -7.04
N ALA A 221 10.25 -12.77 -7.24
CA ALA A 221 8.82 -12.95 -7.01
C ALA A 221 8.35 -12.62 -5.58
N PHE A 222 9.25 -12.63 -4.59
CA PHE A 222 8.95 -12.26 -3.20
C PHE A 222 8.83 -10.75 -2.97
N ILE A 223 9.16 -9.91 -3.96
CA ILE A 223 9.03 -8.46 -3.87
C ILE A 223 7.59 -8.05 -4.24
N PRO A 224 6.82 -7.43 -3.31
CA PRO A 224 5.45 -7.02 -3.56
C PRO A 224 5.42 -5.67 -4.30
N TYR A 225 5.70 -5.69 -5.60
CA TYR A 225 5.49 -4.54 -6.47
C TYR A 225 4.00 -4.18 -6.52
N LYS A 226 3.74 -2.88 -6.61
CA LYS A 226 2.41 -2.28 -6.74
C LYS A 226 2.46 -1.33 -7.93
N PRO A 227 2.32 -1.84 -9.17
CA PRO A 227 2.33 -0.98 -10.35
C PRO A 227 1.26 0.10 -10.23
N ALA A 228 1.59 1.31 -10.65
CA ALA A 228 0.66 2.44 -10.63
C ALA A 228 0.72 3.18 -11.96
N LYS A 229 -0.31 2.97 -12.80
CA LYS A 229 -0.50 3.74 -14.02
C LYS A 229 -0.69 5.21 -13.67
N GLY A 230 -0.08 6.08 -14.47
CA GLY A 230 -0.33 7.50 -14.46
C GLY A 230 -0.34 8.06 -15.86
N ILE A 231 -1.37 8.86 -16.14
CA ILE A 231 -1.52 9.60 -17.39
C ILE A 231 -0.95 10.99 -17.20
N ILE A 232 -0.15 11.43 -18.17
CA ILE A 232 0.41 12.78 -18.27
C ILE A 232 0.07 13.29 -19.67
N ALA A 233 -0.42 14.52 -19.73
CA ALA A 233 -0.74 15.19 -20.97
C ALA A 233 0.20 16.39 -21.19
N THR A 234 0.49 16.66 -22.45
CA THR A 234 0.98 17.96 -22.91
C THR A 234 -0.21 18.74 -23.44
N ILE A 235 -0.33 20.00 -23.03
CA ILE A 235 -1.38 20.91 -23.51
C ILE A 235 -0.78 22.11 -24.25
N LYS A 236 -1.58 22.67 -25.15
CA LYS A 236 -1.35 23.96 -25.82
C LYS A 236 -2.31 25.00 -25.26
N ARG A 237 -1.89 26.26 -25.26
CA ARG A 237 -2.73 27.42 -24.92
C ARG A 237 -3.51 27.85 -26.16
N LEU A 238 -4.81 28.13 -26.02
CA LEU A 238 -5.67 28.51 -27.16
C LEU A 238 -5.88 30.02 -27.34
N SER A 239 -5.84 30.82 -26.27
CA SER A 239 -5.89 32.28 -26.38
C SER A 239 -5.18 32.99 -25.22
N ASP A 240 -4.59 34.16 -25.50
CA ASP A 240 -4.07 35.09 -24.49
C ASP A 240 -5.12 36.12 -24.07
N SER A 241 -6.12 36.38 -24.93
CA SER A 241 -7.10 37.48 -24.81
C SER A 241 -8.38 37.12 -24.03
N GLN A 242 -8.62 35.84 -23.73
CA GLN A 242 -9.74 35.38 -22.89
C GLN A 242 -9.24 34.68 -21.61
N PHE A 243 -7.95 34.87 -21.29
CA PHE A 243 -7.22 34.10 -20.29
C PHE A 243 -6.84 34.98 -19.10
N THR A 244 -7.65 34.93 -18.04
CA THR A 244 -7.31 35.45 -16.70
C THR A 244 -7.11 34.29 -15.72
N PRO A 245 -6.12 33.40 -15.93
CA PRO A 245 -5.81 32.41 -14.91
C PRO A 245 -5.40 33.15 -13.64
N HIS A 246 -5.66 32.54 -12.50
CA HIS A 246 -5.07 33.00 -11.24
C HIS A 246 -3.52 32.93 -11.28
N TYR A 247 -2.93 32.17 -12.22
CA TYR A 247 -1.50 31.89 -12.29
C TYR A 247 -0.89 32.08 -13.69
N SER A 248 0.31 32.66 -13.77
CA SER A 248 1.07 32.71 -15.03
C SER A 248 1.56 31.29 -15.40
N LEU A 249 1.45 30.92 -16.69
CA LEU A 249 1.94 29.65 -17.24
C LEU A 249 3.07 29.86 -18.27
N LEU A 250 3.81 30.97 -18.15
CA LEU A 250 4.97 31.21 -19.00
C LEU A 250 6.10 30.22 -18.65
N PRO A 251 7.08 29.98 -19.54
CA PRO A 251 8.15 28.98 -19.33
C PRO A 251 8.96 29.11 -18.04
N ASN A 252 9.00 30.31 -17.44
CA ASN A 252 9.69 30.62 -16.19
C ASN A 252 8.76 30.67 -14.97
N SER A 253 7.48 30.37 -15.15
CA SER A 253 6.52 30.31 -14.07
C SER A 253 6.77 29.11 -13.15
N PRO A 254 6.42 29.22 -11.86
CA PRO A 254 6.48 28.10 -10.92
C PRO A 254 5.64 26.91 -11.38
N ILE A 255 6.04 25.71 -10.98
CA ILE A 255 5.22 24.51 -11.11
C ILE A 255 4.05 24.63 -10.16
N LEU A 256 2.82 24.46 -10.66
CA LEU A 256 1.65 24.40 -9.81
C LEU A 256 1.42 22.96 -9.35
N LEU A 257 1.10 22.75 -8.07
CA LEU A 257 0.73 21.44 -7.53
C LEU A 257 -0.55 21.55 -6.67
N LYS A 258 -1.64 20.95 -7.14
CA LYS A 258 -2.94 20.91 -6.45
C LYS A 258 -3.68 19.60 -6.77
N GLY A 259 -3.29 18.53 -6.08
CA GLY A 259 -3.66 17.15 -6.43
C GLY A 259 -2.98 16.64 -7.70
N LYS A 260 -2.91 17.47 -8.75
CA LYS A 260 -2.15 17.29 -9.99
C LYS A 260 -1.14 18.44 -10.16
N PHE A 261 -0.07 18.21 -10.90
CA PHE A 261 0.89 19.20 -11.35
C PHE A 261 0.48 19.85 -12.67
N ILE A 262 0.84 21.12 -12.81
CA ILE A 262 0.97 21.84 -14.10
C ILE A 262 2.41 22.35 -14.15
N ILE A 263 3.17 21.93 -15.15
CA ILE A 263 4.60 22.22 -15.32
C ILE A 263 4.78 23.01 -16.61
N PRO A 264 5.03 24.32 -16.53
CA PRO A 264 5.57 25.08 -17.65
C PRO A 264 6.98 24.58 -17.97
N ARG A 265 7.18 24.11 -19.21
CA ARG A 265 8.46 23.54 -19.66
C ARG A 265 9.31 24.55 -20.40
N HIS A 266 10.60 24.23 -20.52
CA HIS A 266 11.60 25.09 -21.17
C HIS A 266 11.39 25.22 -22.68
N ASP A 267 10.69 24.26 -23.29
CA ASP A 267 10.35 24.19 -24.71
C ASP A 267 9.00 24.88 -25.04
N ASN A 268 8.49 25.71 -24.13
CA ASN A 268 7.19 26.38 -24.20
C ASN A 268 5.97 25.44 -24.19
N THR A 269 6.15 24.14 -23.95
CA THR A 269 5.03 23.22 -23.71
C THR A 269 4.59 23.27 -22.25
N ILE A 270 3.36 22.83 -21.99
CA ILE A 270 2.83 22.71 -20.63
C ILE A 270 2.49 21.24 -20.39
N GLN A 271 3.11 20.64 -19.37
CA GLN A 271 2.79 19.27 -18.97
C GLN A 271 1.87 19.25 -17.76
N VAL A 272 0.85 18.41 -17.81
CA VAL A 272 -0.17 18.28 -16.77
C VAL A 272 -0.35 16.82 -16.40
N GLY A 273 -0.46 16.56 -15.11
CA GLY A 273 -0.60 15.20 -14.63
C GLY A 273 -0.41 15.10 -13.12
N ALA A 274 -0.24 13.93 -12.54
CA ALA A 274 -0.57 12.68 -13.17
C ALA A 274 -1.77 12.08 -12.46
N THR A 275 -2.52 11.26 -13.19
CA THR A 275 -3.50 10.36 -12.59
C THR A 275 -2.79 9.22 -11.84
N TYR A 276 -3.57 8.46 -11.05
CA TYR A 276 -3.11 7.29 -10.31
C TYR A 276 -4.16 6.17 -10.40
N ASN A 277 -3.89 5.17 -11.22
CA ASN A 277 -4.68 3.96 -11.34
C ASN A 277 -3.83 2.74 -10.91
N TRP A 278 -4.35 1.95 -9.96
CA TRP A 278 -3.67 0.77 -9.39
C TRP A 278 -4.22 -0.54 -9.94
N ASP A 279 -5.36 -0.49 -10.61
CA ASP A 279 -6.12 -1.65 -11.06
C ASP A 279 -5.77 -2.02 -12.52
N ASP A 280 -5.22 -1.07 -13.28
CA ASP A 280 -4.81 -1.24 -14.67
C ASP A 280 -3.29 -1.04 -14.85
N PRO A 281 -2.53 -2.12 -15.08
CA PRO A 281 -1.08 -2.07 -15.27
C PRO A 281 -0.68 -1.88 -16.74
N THR A 282 -1.57 -1.46 -17.64
CA THR A 282 -1.19 -1.13 -19.03
C THR A 282 -0.54 0.25 -19.13
N ASP A 283 0.21 0.50 -20.20
CA ASP A 283 0.87 1.78 -20.46
C ASP A 283 0.14 2.61 -21.53
N THR A 284 -1.16 2.34 -21.73
CA THR A 284 -2.06 3.10 -22.58
C THR A 284 -2.94 4.05 -21.76
N PRO A 285 -3.20 5.28 -22.23
CA PRO A 285 -4.21 6.15 -21.63
C PRO A 285 -5.58 5.47 -21.59
N ASP A 286 -6.34 5.73 -20.53
CA ASP A 286 -7.73 5.28 -20.37
C ASP A 286 -8.67 6.50 -20.26
N ASP A 287 -9.93 6.34 -20.70
CA ASP A 287 -10.91 7.42 -20.79
C ASP A 287 -11.19 8.08 -19.44
N ALA A 288 -11.25 7.27 -18.36
CA ALA A 288 -11.50 7.77 -17.02
C ALA A 288 -10.39 8.74 -16.58
N GLY A 289 -9.12 8.39 -16.79
CA GLY A 289 -8.00 9.25 -16.47
C GLY A 289 -7.88 10.48 -17.38
N ILE A 290 -8.28 10.38 -18.65
CA ILE A 290 -8.36 11.54 -19.56
C ILE A 290 -9.42 12.54 -19.06
N GLN A 291 -10.63 12.06 -18.75
CA GLN A 291 -11.69 12.88 -18.17
C GLN A 291 -11.26 13.50 -16.84
N GLU A 292 -10.50 12.77 -16.01
CA GLU A 292 -9.96 13.27 -14.74
C GLU A 292 -8.96 14.43 -14.94
N LEU A 293 -8.17 14.42 -16.03
CA LEU A 293 -7.28 15.52 -16.40
C LEU A 293 -8.07 16.70 -16.96
N GLU A 294 -9.04 16.45 -17.84
CA GLU A 294 -9.88 17.48 -18.44
C GLU A 294 -10.68 18.25 -17.39
N GLN A 295 -11.34 17.56 -16.45
CA GLN A 295 -12.06 18.21 -15.35
C GLN A 295 -11.14 19.05 -14.46
N PHE A 296 -9.90 18.58 -14.24
CA PHE A 296 -8.90 19.34 -13.51
C PHE A 296 -8.51 20.61 -14.27
N LEU A 297 -8.20 20.49 -15.57
CA LEU A 297 -7.80 21.62 -16.41
C LEU A 297 -8.91 22.66 -16.56
N ASN A 298 -10.15 22.23 -16.83
CA ASN A 298 -11.31 23.12 -16.94
C ASN A 298 -11.52 23.92 -15.65
N ARG A 299 -11.29 23.30 -14.49
CA ARG A 299 -11.41 23.99 -13.21
C ARG A 299 -10.28 24.97 -12.94
N GLU A 300 -9.03 24.61 -13.25
CA GLU A 300 -7.87 25.46 -12.90
C GLU A 300 -7.55 26.52 -13.97
N LEU A 301 -7.83 26.24 -15.25
CA LEU A 301 -7.48 27.09 -16.39
C LEU A 301 -8.69 27.64 -17.16
N GLY A 302 -9.90 27.11 -16.94
CA GLY A 302 -11.10 27.41 -17.73
C GLY A 302 -11.23 26.50 -18.96
N PRO A 303 -12.46 26.19 -19.41
CA PRO A 303 -12.71 25.20 -20.46
C PRO A 303 -12.21 25.59 -21.86
N ASP A 304 -12.13 26.88 -22.18
CA ASP A 304 -11.81 27.34 -23.54
C ASP A 304 -10.37 27.89 -23.68
N SER A 305 -9.50 27.64 -22.70
CA SER A 305 -8.15 28.23 -22.67
C SER A 305 -7.04 27.28 -23.11
N TRP A 306 -7.35 26.00 -23.30
CA TRP A 306 -6.36 24.96 -23.52
C TRP A 306 -6.87 23.86 -24.46
N ALA A 307 -5.95 23.14 -25.09
CA ALA A 307 -6.24 21.91 -25.82
C ALA A 307 -5.17 20.86 -25.54
N PHE A 308 -5.55 19.57 -25.56
CA PHE A 308 -4.58 18.50 -25.55
C PHE A 308 -3.74 18.51 -26.83
N ASP A 309 -2.43 18.45 -26.66
CA ASP A 309 -1.48 18.21 -27.75
C ASP A 309 -1.09 16.74 -27.80
N GLN A 310 -0.77 16.16 -26.64
CA GLN A 310 -0.39 14.76 -26.52
C GLN A 310 -0.86 14.19 -25.18
N ILE A 311 -1.27 12.93 -25.17
CA ILE A 311 -1.65 12.20 -23.96
C ILE A 311 -0.87 10.91 -23.92
N ARG A 312 -0.20 10.63 -22.79
CA ARG A 312 0.64 9.44 -22.62
C ARG A 312 0.40 8.82 -21.26
N ALA A 313 0.54 7.50 -21.17
CA ALA A 313 0.48 6.78 -19.90
C ALA A 313 1.79 6.04 -19.63
N GLY A 314 2.13 5.91 -18.36
CA GLY A 314 3.27 5.14 -17.91
C GLY A 314 2.97 4.45 -16.58
N VAL A 315 3.52 3.25 -16.41
CA VAL A 315 3.29 2.42 -15.22
C VAL A 315 4.51 2.49 -14.32
N ARG A 316 4.31 3.04 -13.12
CA ARG A 316 5.38 3.25 -12.15
C ARG A 316 5.67 1.94 -11.41
N PRO A 317 6.94 1.54 -11.24
CA PRO A 317 7.31 0.39 -10.42
C PRO A 317 7.31 0.79 -8.94
N ALA A 318 6.14 1.02 -8.34
CA ALA A 318 6.07 1.30 -6.91
C ALA A 318 6.12 0.00 -6.09
N THR A 319 6.49 0.11 -4.82
CA THR A 319 6.51 -0.99 -3.85
C THR A 319 5.73 -0.60 -2.60
N ALA A 320 5.35 -1.58 -1.79
CA ALA A 320 4.80 -1.31 -0.47
C ALA A 320 5.79 -0.47 0.38
N GLY A 321 5.35 0.69 0.88
CA GLY A 321 6.17 1.62 1.65
C GLY A 321 6.88 2.71 0.83
N ALA A 322 6.85 2.63 -0.51
CA ALA A 322 7.46 3.62 -1.43
C ALA A 322 8.98 3.79 -1.26
N TYR A 323 9.68 2.69 -0.97
CA TYR A 323 11.14 2.58 -0.95
C TYR A 323 11.63 1.82 -2.19
N PRO A 324 12.78 2.20 -2.78
CA PRO A 324 13.34 1.50 -3.92
C PRO A 324 13.81 0.09 -3.53
N VAL A 325 14.05 -0.76 -4.52
CA VAL A 325 14.62 -2.10 -4.33
C VAL A 325 15.97 -2.15 -5.02
N VAL A 326 17.02 -2.11 -4.22
CA VAL A 326 18.40 -1.95 -4.66
C VAL A 326 19.27 -2.92 -3.87
N GLY A 327 19.92 -3.85 -4.55
CA GLY A 327 20.87 -4.78 -3.95
C GLY A 327 20.73 -6.23 -4.44
N PRO A 328 21.61 -7.13 -3.97
CA PRO A 328 21.66 -8.51 -4.41
C PRO A 328 20.44 -9.31 -3.96
N HIS A 329 20.12 -10.36 -4.72
CA HIS A 329 19.22 -11.42 -4.29
C HIS A 329 19.83 -12.14 -3.07
N PRO A 330 19.05 -12.44 -2.02
CA PRO A 330 19.59 -12.99 -0.77
C PRO A 330 20.31 -14.33 -0.93
N ASP A 331 19.81 -15.19 -1.82
CA ASP A 331 20.37 -16.54 -2.05
C ASP A 331 21.20 -16.65 -3.35
N GLN A 332 21.19 -15.62 -4.20
CA GLN A 332 21.81 -15.63 -5.54
C GLN A 332 22.47 -14.26 -5.81
N PRO A 333 23.57 -13.93 -5.13
CA PRO A 333 24.12 -12.57 -5.09
C PRO A 333 24.55 -12.01 -6.46
N GLN A 334 24.74 -12.85 -7.48
CA GLN A 334 24.98 -12.44 -8.86
C GLN A 334 23.74 -11.79 -9.52
N LEU A 335 22.54 -12.03 -8.98
CA LEU A 335 21.31 -11.39 -9.41
C LEU A 335 21.05 -10.17 -8.54
N VAL A 336 20.90 -9.00 -9.14
CA VAL A 336 20.80 -7.72 -8.43
C VAL A 336 19.54 -6.99 -8.84
N ALA A 337 18.71 -6.59 -7.88
CA ALA A 337 17.59 -5.70 -8.15
C ALA A 337 18.09 -4.24 -8.18
N PHE A 338 17.66 -3.48 -9.18
CA PHE A 338 17.83 -2.02 -9.23
C PHE A 338 16.56 -1.36 -9.77
N ASN A 339 15.49 -1.43 -8.98
CA ASN A 339 14.13 -1.10 -9.42
C ASN A 339 13.29 -0.50 -8.27
N GLY A 340 11.98 -0.39 -8.42
CA GLY A 340 11.09 0.00 -7.31
C GLY A 340 11.04 1.50 -6.98
N PHE A 341 11.61 2.36 -7.82
CA PHE A 341 11.74 3.80 -7.56
C PHE A 341 10.42 4.60 -7.61
N GLY A 342 9.31 3.97 -8.01
CA GLY A 342 7.99 4.58 -8.06
C GLY A 342 7.96 5.93 -8.80
N SER A 343 7.32 6.94 -8.20
CA SER A 343 7.17 8.28 -8.78
C SER A 343 8.34 9.23 -8.48
N LYS A 344 9.43 8.74 -7.89
CA LYS A 344 10.54 9.56 -7.36
C LYS A 344 11.89 9.23 -8.01
N GLY A 345 11.89 8.51 -9.13
CA GLY A 345 13.09 8.05 -9.82
C GLY A 345 14.13 9.16 -10.07
N SER A 346 13.69 10.32 -10.56
CA SER A 346 14.56 11.47 -10.84
C SER A 346 15.31 12.02 -9.62
N MET A 347 14.88 11.69 -8.40
CA MET A 347 15.59 12.06 -7.17
C MET A 347 16.42 10.90 -6.61
N GLN A 348 15.90 9.68 -6.68
CA GLN A 348 16.47 8.54 -5.96
C GLN A 348 17.59 7.84 -6.74
N ILE A 349 17.41 7.68 -8.06
CA ILE A 349 18.24 6.80 -8.88
C ILE A 349 19.73 7.19 -8.85
N PRO A 350 20.13 8.47 -9.02
CA PRO A 350 21.56 8.83 -9.03
C PRO A 350 22.30 8.46 -7.75
N HIS A 351 21.66 8.65 -6.59
CA HIS A 351 22.23 8.27 -5.30
C HIS A 351 22.36 6.75 -5.18
N PHE A 352 21.30 6.00 -5.49
CA PHE A 352 21.31 4.55 -5.36
C PHE A 352 22.22 3.85 -6.37
N ALA A 353 22.43 4.43 -7.56
CA ALA A 353 23.40 3.91 -8.53
C ALA A 353 24.82 3.99 -7.96
N GLY A 354 25.19 5.14 -7.39
CA GLY A 354 26.48 5.31 -6.70
C GLY A 354 26.59 4.43 -5.46
N ALA A 355 25.53 4.31 -4.66
CA ALA A 355 25.53 3.48 -3.45
C ALA A 355 25.66 1.98 -3.77
N LEU A 356 24.99 1.49 -4.82
CA LEU A 356 25.14 0.11 -5.28
C LEU A 356 26.58 -0.15 -5.71
N LEU A 357 27.15 0.72 -6.56
CA LEU A 357 28.52 0.59 -7.02
C LEU A 357 29.54 0.60 -5.87
N ALA A 358 29.39 1.52 -4.91
CA ALA A 358 30.22 1.57 -3.72
C ALA A 358 30.08 0.31 -2.84
N SER A 359 28.87 -0.28 -2.77
CA SER A 359 28.64 -1.53 -2.05
C SER A 359 29.34 -2.72 -2.70
N LEU A 360 29.46 -2.71 -4.03
CA LEU A 360 30.23 -3.69 -4.78
C LEU A 360 31.73 -3.48 -4.53
N GLN A 361 32.26 -2.27 -4.69
CA GLN A 361 33.72 -2.05 -4.66
C GLN A 361 34.35 -2.07 -3.25
N ALA A 362 33.69 -1.46 -2.26
CA ALA A 362 34.29 -1.15 -0.97
C ALA A 362 33.49 -1.69 0.24
N ALA A 363 32.58 -2.65 -0.01
CA ALA A 363 31.67 -3.22 0.99
C ALA A 363 30.88 -2.17 1.81
N SER A 364 30.66 -0.97 1.25
CA SER A 364 29.81 0.04 1.89
C SER A 364 28.36 -0.45 1.90
N PRO A 365 27.72 -0.64 3.07
CA PRO A 365 26.43 -1.30 3.12
C PRO A 365 25.33 -0.44 2.50
N LEU A 366 24.49 -1.06 1.68
CA LEU A 366 23.24 -0.47 1.22
C LEU A 366 22.26 -0.30 2.38
N PRO A 367 21.36 0.71 2.35
CA PRO A 367 20.34 0.88 3.37
C PRO A 367 19.45 -0.36 3.49
N PRO A 368 19.22 -0.91 4.70
CA PRO A 368 18.32 -2.05 4.91
C PRO A 368 16.93 -1.89 4.29
N ASP A 369 16.37 -0.68 4.34
CA ASP A 369 15.07 -0.35 3.76
C ASP A 369 15.05 -0.37 2.22
N ALA A 370 16.22 -0.41 1.56
CA ALA A 370 16.37 -0.50 0.12
C ALA A 370 16.67 -1.92 -0.36
N LEU A 371 17.19 -2.81 0.48
CA LEU A 371 17.55 -4.17 0.09
C LEU A 371 16.33 -5.03 -0.31
N PRO A 372 16.46 -5.94 -1.29
CA PRO A 372 15.43 -6.96 -1.59
C PRO A 372 15.05 -7.78 -0.36
N ALA A 373 16.06 -8.19 0.43
CA ALA A 373 15.92 -9.03 1.62
C ALA A 373 14.89 -8.52 2.65
N ARG A 374 14.55 -7.22 2.65
CA ARG A 374 13.54 -6.64 3.56
C ARG A 374 12.14 -7.24 3.39
N PHE A 375 11.86 -7.83 2.22
CA PHE A 375 10.58 -8.46 1.92
C PHE A 375 10.56 -9.94 2.28
N LEU A 376 11.73 -10.56 2.43
CA LEU A 376 11.81 -11.88 3.03
C LEU A 376 11.51 -11.73 4.51
N LYS A 377 10.42 -12.37 4.95
CA LYS A 377 10.08 -12.43 6.37
C LYS A 377 11.26 -13.08 7.12
N LYS A 378 12.02 -12.29 7.88
CA LYS A 378 12.56 -12.84 9.14
C LYS A 378 11.34 -13.22 9.98
N ALA A 379 11.36 -14.40 10.59
CA ALA A 379 10.36 -14.85 11.54
C ALA A 379 10.38 -13.96 12.81
N THR A 380 10.00 -12.69 12.68
CA THR A 380 9.84 -11.73 13.77
C THR A 380 8.77 -10.72 13.37
N SER A 381 7.51 -11.09 13.57
CA SER A 381 6.39 -10.17 13.42
C SER A 381 6.59 -8.96 14.34
N LYS A 382 6.62 -7.73 13.79
CA LYS A 382 6.28 -6.55 14.60
C LYS A 382 4.89 -6.79 15.20
N PRO A 383 4.64 -6.46 16.48
CA PRO A 383 3.33 -6.69 17.07
C PRO A 383 2.29 -5.89 16.27
N LYS A 384 1.28 -6.58 15.71
CA LYS A 384 0.11 -5.93 15.09
C LYS A 384 -0.43 -4.92 16.11
N ARG A 385 -0.81 -3.72 15.66
CA ARG A 385 -1.56 -2.76 16.50
C ARG A 385 -2.72 -3.51 17.16
N TRP A 386 -2.81 -3.46 18.49
CA TRP A 386 -3.85 -4.18 19.21
C TRP A 386 -5.22 -3.60 18.86
N ILE A 387 -6.07 -4.42 18.26
CA ILE A 387 -7.43 -4.08 17.86
C ILE A 387 -8.28 -5.27 18.32
N ALA A 388 -9.21 -5.04 19.26
CA ALA A 388 -10.03 -6.08 19.87
C ALA A 388 -10.72 -6.97 18.82
N THR A 389 -11.34 -6.38 17.81
CA THR A 389 -12.04 -7.10 16.74
C THR A 389 -11.11 -7.96 15.88
N ASN A 390 -9.86 -7.54 15.64
CA ASN A 390 -8.89 -8.38 14.93
C ASN A 390 -8.48 -9.60 15.76
N LEU A 391 -8.34 -9.41 17.07
CA LEU A 391 -8.06 -10.53 17.97
C LEU A 391 -9.23 -11.51 18.02
N VAL A 392 -10.48 -11.01 18.06
CA VAL A 392 -11.67 -11.86 17.97
C VAL A 392 -11.63 -12.69 16.70
N LYS A 393 -11.38 -12.06 15.53
CA LYS A 393 -11.27 -12.77 14.25
C LYS A 393 -10.16 -13.81 14.25
N ASP A 394 -8.95 -13.43 14.66
CA ASP A 394 -7.78 -14.32 14.69
C ASP A 394 -8.00 -15.52 15.65
N THR A 395 -8.74 -15.33 16.75
CA THR A 395 -9.06 -16.40 17.71
C THR A 395 -10.19 -17.30 17.21
N VAL A 396 -11.32 -16.72 16.81
CA VAL A 396 -12.51 -17.47 16.35
C VAL A 396 -12.22 -18.28 15.08
N LEU A 397 -11.36 -17.77 14.19
CA LEU A 397 -10.98 -18.48 12.97
C LEU A 397 -10.37 -19.86 13.23
N LYS A 398 -9.74 -20.07 14.40
CA LYS A 398 -9.16 -21.37 14.79
C LYS A 398 -10.22 -22.45 15.01
N ASN A 399 -11.48 -22.05 15.20
CA ASN A 399 -12.63 -22.94 15.46
C ASN A 399 -13.55 -23.07 14.23
N LEU A 400 -13.24 -22.36 13.13
CA LEU A 400 -14.00 -22.39 11.89
C LEU A 400 -13.29 -23.21 10.83
N THR A 401 -14.06 -24.03 10.13
CA THR A 401 -13.65 -24.78 8.95
C THR A 401 -14.69 -24.60 7.86
N PRO A 402 -14.37 -24.83 6.57
CA PRO A 402 -15.39 -24.87 5.53
C PRO A 402 -16.54 -25.82 5.90
N GLY A 403 -17.78 -25.39 5.74
CA GLY A 403 -18.97 -26.14 6.20
C GLY A 403 -19.42 -25.83 7.62
N SER A 404 -18.67 -25.03 8.39
CA SER A 404 -19.09 -24.62 9.74
C SER A 404 -20.37 -23.79 9.72
N ILE A 405 -21.09 -23.81 10.85
CA ILE A 405 -22.21 -22.91 11.11
C ILE A 405 -21.74 -21.88 12.14
N ALA A 406 -21.97 -20.60 11.84
CA ALA A 406 -21.62 -19.49 12.71
C ALA A 406 -22.79 -18.53 12.92
N ILE A 407 -22.71 -17.73 13.98
CA ILE A 407 -23.71 -16.73 14.32
C ILE A 407 -23.02 -15.38 14.55
N ASP A 408 -23.54 -14.35 13.90
CA ASP A 408 -23.28 -12.95 14.23
C ASP A 408 -24.50 -12.41 14.99
N ALA A 409 -24.37 -12.22 16.29
CA ALA A 409 -25.49 -11.83 17.13
C ALA A 409 -25.79 -10.32 17.06
N THR A 410 -24.93 -9.53 16.41
CA THR A 410 -25.03 -8.06 16.33
C THR A 410 -24.46 -7.58 14.99
N ALA A 411 -25.19 -7.84 13.89
CA ALA A 411 -24.69 -7.71 12.53
C ALA A 411 -24.17 -6.30 12.21
N GLY A 412 -24.87 -5.26 12.69
CA GLY A 412 -24.52 -3.87 12.51
C GLY A 412 -24.29 -3.50 11.05
N ASN A 413 -23.09 -3.00 10.73
CA ASN A 413 -22.71 -2.66 9.35
C ASN A 413 -22.25 -3.88 8.51
N GLY A 414 -22.38 -5.10 9.03
CA GLY A 414 -22.17 -6.37 8.33
C GLY A 414 -20.72 -6.82 8.17
N HIS A 415 -19.78 -6.19 8.87
CA HIS A 415 -18.35 -6.50 8.74
C HIS A 415 -17.98 -7.89 9.26
N ASP A 416 -18.60 -8.32 10.35
CA ASP A 416 -18.33 -9.63 10.96
C ASP A 416 -19.15 -10.71 10.30
N THR A 417 -20.41 -10.42 9.94
CA THR A 417 -21.23 -11.27 9.07
C THR A 417 -20.51 -11.63 7.76
N GLN A 418 -19.97 -10.63 7.05
CA GLN A 418 -19.21 -10.87 5.81
C GLN A 418 -17.98 -11.76 6.07
N TRP A 419 -17.22 -11.47 7.12
CA TRP A 419 -16.02 -12.22 7.45
C TRP A 419 -16.33 -13.68 7.85
N LEU A 420 -17.38 -13.91 8.64
CA LEU A 420 -17.87 -15.25 8.97
C LEU A 420 -18.32 -16.00 7.72
N ALA A 421 -19.08 -15.36 6.84
CA ALA A 421 -19.58 -15.98 5.61
C ALA A 421 -18.44 -16.40 4.66
N GLN A 422 -17.34 -15.63 4.63
CA GLN A 422 -16.11 -16.00 3.93
C GLN A 422 -15.40 -17.18 4.60
N ALA A 423 -15.31 -17.18 5.94
CA ALA A 423 -14.60 -18.20 6.69
C ALA A 423 -15.28 -19.58 6.66
N VAL A 424 -16.61 -19.63 6.70
CA VAL A 424 -17.37 -20.89 6.64
C VAL A 424 -17.50 -21.45 5.23
N GLY A 425 -17.27 -20.62 4.20
CA GLY A 425 -17.35 -21.02 2.79
C GLY A 425 -18.77 -21.36 2.33
N PRO A 426 -18.92 -21.76 1.05
CA PRO A 426 -20.24 -21.96 0.42
C PRO A 426 -21.01 -23.18 0.95
N SER A 427 -20.34 -24.13 1.60
CA SER A 427 -20.98 -25.28 2.25
C SER A 427 -21.36 -25.00 3.71
N GLY A 428 -20.97 -23.86 4.25
CA GLY A 428 -21.28 -23.43 5.62
C GLY A 428 -22.48 -22.49 5.66
N HIS A 429 -22.81 -21.97 6.84
CA HIS A 429 -23.93 -21.05 6.99
C HIS A 429 -23.71 -20.04 8.12
N VAL A 430 -24.18 -18.79 7.91
CA VAL A 430 -24.15 -17.73 8.92
C VAL A 430 -25.54 -17.24 9.23
N PHE A 431 -25.93 -17.21 10.50
CA PHE A 431 -27.12 -16.52 10.98
C PHE A 431 -26.71 -15.17 11.56
N ALA A 432 -27.27 -14.07 11.04
CA ALA A 432 -26.92 -12.72 11.47
C ALA A 432 -28.16 -11.99 12.01
N TYR A 433 -28.03 -11.44 13.21
CA TYR A 433 -29.12 -10.81 13.95
C TYR A 433 -28.89 -9.31 14.09
N ASP A 434 -29.95 -8.54 13.93
CA ASP A 434 -29.96 -7.14 14.35
C ASP A 434 -31.40 -6.68 14.57
N ILE A 435 -31.63 -5.82 15.56
CA ILE A 435 -32.95 -5.23 15.83
C ILE A 435 -33.25 -4.06 14.89
N GLN A 436 -32.23 -3.52 14.23
CA GLN A 436 -32.35 -2.36 13.35
C GLN A 436 -32.42 -2.81 11.89
N GLU A 437 -33.54 -2.55 11.21
CA GLU A 437 -33.71 -2.90 9.80
C GLU A 437 -32.64 -2.24 8.91
N GLN A 438 -32.23 -1.01 9.25
CA GLN A 438 -31.15 -0.29 8.57
C GLN A 438 -29.80 -1.05 8.60
N ALA A 439 -29.47 -1.69 9.72
CA ALA A 439 -28.24 -2.46 9.88
C ALA A 439 -28.26 -3.68 8.96
N LEU A 440 -29.40 -4.38 8.90
CA LEU A 440 -29.59 -5.52 8.01
C LEU A 440 -29.60 -5.12 6.52
N ALA A 441 -30.12 -3.95 6.18
CA ALA A 441 -30.07 -3.43 4.81
C ALA A 441 -28.61 -3.17 4.36
N VAL A 442 -27.80 -2.53 5.20
CA VAL A 442 -26.36 -2.32 4.95
C VAL A 442 -25.62 -3.65 4.86
N THR A 443 -25.91 -4.56 5.78
CA THR A 443 -25.32 -5.92 5.80
C THR A 443 -25.66 -6.68 4.51
N ARG A 444 -26.92 -6.65 4.07
CA ARG A 444 -27.37 -7.27 2.81
C ARG A 444 -26.61 -6.74 1.62
N GLN A 445 -26.49 -5.42 1.48
CA GLN A 445 -25.77 -4.79 0.37
C GLN A 445 -24.29 -5.21 0.36
N ARG A 446 -23.66 -5.30 1.53
CA ARG A 446 -22.27 -5.74 1.68
C ARG A 446 -22.07 -7.19 1.25
N LEU A 447 -22.98 -8.09 1.64
CA LEU A 447 -22.94 -9.50 1.25
C LEU A 447 -23.19 -9.69 -0.25
N GLN A 448 -24.11 -8.94 -0.84
CA GLN A 448 -24.38 -8.97 -2.29
C GLN A 448 -23.14 -8.62 -3.12
N LYS A 449 -22.42 -7.56 -2.73
CA LYS A 449 -21.18 -7.14 -3.40
C LYS A 449 -20.08 -8.20 -3.41
N GLN A 450 -20.21 -9.24 -2.59
CA GLN A 450 -19.22 -10.32 -2.45
C GLN A 450 -19.81 -11.70 -2.80
N SER A 451 -21.05 -11.76 -3.26
CA SER A 451 -21.78 -13.02 -3.54
C SER A 451 -21.83 -13.98 -2.35
N LEU A 452 -22.12 -13.46 -1.15
CA LEU A 452 -22.14 -14.22 0.12
C LEU A 452 -23.55 -14.39 0.70
N LEU A 453 -24.59 -13.92 0.01
CA LEU A 453 -25.96 -13.99 0.52
C LEU A 453 -26.48 -15.43 0.65
N ASP A 454 -26.09 -16.32 -0.26
CA ASP A 454 -26.65 -17.67 -0.31
C ASP A 454 -26.33 -18.50 0.95
N GLN A 455 -25.16 -18.27 1.55
CA GLN A 455 -24.77 -18.90 2.82
C GLN A 455 -25.08 -18.05 4.06
N THR A 456 -25.98 -17.05 3.96
CA THR A 456 -26.30 -16.15 5.08
C THR A 456 -27.81 -15.98 5.27
N THR A 457 -28.29 -16.08 6.50
CA THR A 457 -29.65 -15.71 6.89
C THR A 457 -29.62 -14.47 7.76
N LEU A 458 -30.29 -13.40 7.30
CA LEU A 458 -30.45 -12.15 8.06
C LEU A 458 -31.78 -12.18 8.81
N LEU A 459 -31.73 -11.95 10.13
CA LEU A 459 -32.87 -12.06 11.03
C LEU A 459 -33.12 -10.71 11.72
N HIS A 460 -34.27 -10.09 11.41
CA HIS A 460 -34.68 -8.83 12.03
C HIS A 460 -35.38 -9.09 13.37
N THR A 461 -34.56 -9.41 14.37
CA THR A 461 -34.98 -9.75 15.73
C THR A 461 -33.79 -9.62 16.67
N GLY A 462 -34.06 -9.52 17.98
CA GLY A 462 -33.03 -9.45 19.00
C GLY A 462 -32.30 -10.77 19.21
N HIS A 463 -31.04 -10.68 19.65
CA HIS A 463 -30.19 -11.84 19.95
C HIS A 463 -30.73 -12.73 21.08
N GLU A 464 -31.64 -12.23 21.92
CA GLU A 464 -32.30 -13.03 22.95
C GLU A 464 -33.16 -14.16 22.37
N THR A 465 -33.50 -14.09 21.08
CA THR A 465 -34.34 -15.07 20.37
C THR A 465 -33.55 -16.23 19.73
N LEU A 466 -32.24 -16.36 20.02
CA LEU A 466 -31.35 -17.35 19.39
C LEU A 466 -31.90 -18.79 19.43
N LEU A 467 -32.35 -19.29 20.59
CA LEU A 467 -32.87 -20.67 20.69
C LEU A 467 -34.17 -20.90 19.90
N GLN A 468 -34.97 -19.85 19.70
CA GLN A 468 -36.26 -19.91 19.01
C GLN A 468 -36.10 -19.90 17.49
N THR A 469 -35.10 -19.16 17.02
CA THR A 469 -34.91 -18.84 15.59
C THR A 469 -33.88 -19.73 14.91
N ILE A 470 -32.88 -20.25 15.65
CA ILE A 470 -31.95 -21.23 15.11
C ILE A 470 -32.66 -22.58 14.95
N PRO A 471 -32.65 -23.20 13.75
CA PRO A 471 -33.27 -24.50 13.52
C PRO A 471 -32.76 -25.57 14.50
N LEU A 472 -33.67 -26.39 15.05
CA LEU A 472 -33.34 -27.44 16.05
C LEU A 472 -32.19 -28.35 15.61
N LYS A 473 -32.09 -28.67 14.31
CA LYS A 473 -30.99 -29.46 13.73
C LYS A 473 -29.59 -28.87 13.92
N HIS A 474 -29.49 -27.58 14.24
CA HIS A 474 -28.24 -26.86 14.45
C HIS A 474 -27.94 -26.60 15.93
N HIS A 475 -28.83 -26.99 16.84
CA HIS A 475 -28.58 -26.87 18.28
C HIS A 475 -27.45 -27.82 18.66
N GLY A 476 -26.46 -27.32 19.40
CA GLY A 476 -25.23 -28.05 19.72
C GLY A 476 -24.28 -28.26 18.53
N GLN A 477 -24.49 -27.58 17.38
CA GLN A 477 -23.67 -27.71 16.18
C GLN A 477 -22.96 -26.39 15.78
N ILE A 478 -23.22 -25.30 16.50
CA ILE A 478 -22.64 -23.99 16.16
C ILE A 478 -21.16 -23.96 16.51
N SER A 479 -20.33 -23.59 15.54
CA SER A 479 -18.87 -23.57 15.67
C SER A 479 -18.35 -22.27 16.27
N ALA A 480 -19.00 -21.15 15.92
CA ALA A 480 -18.66 -19.84 16.45
C ALA A 480 -19.89 -18.95 16.63
N ILE A 481 -19.92 -18.18 17.72
CA ILE A 481 -20.92 -17.14 17.97
C ILE A 481 -20.17 -15.86 18.34
N VAL A 482 -20.46 -14.75 17.65
CA VAL A 482 -19.79 -13.46 17.83
C VAL A 482 -20.79 -12.39 18.26
N PHE A 483 -20.44 -11.63 19.30
CA PHE A 483 -21.17 -10.45 19.77
C PHE A 483 -20.24 -9.23 19.79
N ASN A 484 -20.70 -8.10 19.29
CA ASN A 484 -20.12 -6.78 19.52
C ASN A 484 -21.17 -5.91 20.20
N LEU A 485 -21.11 -5.84 21.54
CA LEU A 485 -22.10 -5.12 22.33
C LEU A 485 -21.97 -3.60 22.16
N GLY A 486 -23.03 -2.87 22.44
CA GLY A 486 -23.10 -1.41 22.28
C GLY A 486 -24.14 -0.99 21.26
N PHE A 487 -23.83 0.03 20.45
CA PHE A 487 -24.74 0.62 19.46
C PHE A 487 -24.18 0.55 18.04
N LEU A 488 -25.05 0.72 17.05
CA LEU A 488 -24.70 0.77 15.64
C LEU A 488 -23.86 2.02 15.29
N PRO A 489 -22.62 1.88 14.78
CA PRO A 489 -21.83 3.04 14.37
C PRO A 489 -22.49 3.83 13.23
N GLY A 490 -22.76 5.12 13.48
CA GLY A 490 -23.44 6.01 12.52
C GLY A 490 -24.97 5.92 12.55
N GLY A 491 -25.54 5.07 13.43
CA GLY A 491 -26.97 5.02 13.71
C GLY A 491 -27.35 5.80 14.97
N ASP A 492 -28.56 5.56 15.47
CA ASP A 492 -29.04 6.12 16.73
C ASP A 492 -28.31 5.50 17.93
N SER A 493 -27.59 6.32 18.69
CA SER A 493 -26.80 5.90 19.85
C SER A 493 -27.63 5.58 21.10
N GLU A 494 -28.94 5.87 21.09
CA GLU A 494 -29.86 5.44 22.16
C GLU A 494 -30.27 3.97 22.03
N VAL A 495 -30.14 3.41 20.82
CA VAL A 495 -30.37 1.98 20.56
C VAL A 495 -29.11 1.19 20.90
N ILE A 496 -29.04 0.72 22.14
CA ILE A 496 -27.94 -0.08 22.69
C ILE A 496 -28.37 -1.51 23.00
N THR A 497 -27.41 -2.42 23.12
CA THR A 497 -27.61 -3.72 23.76
C THR A 497 -27.98 -3.56 25.24
N LEU A 498 -28.87 -4.44 25.73
CA LEU A 498 -29.40 -4.37 27.09
C LEU A 498 -29.01 -5.62 27.90
N PRO A 499 -28.62 -5.47 29.19
CA PRO A 499 -28.12 -6.57 30.00
C PRO A 499 -29.00 -7.83 30.00
N ASN A 500 -30.32 -7.67 30.15
CA ASN A 500 -31.26 -8.80 30.20
C ASN A 500 -31.30 -9.58 28.87
N THR A 501 -31.31 -8.87 27.74
CA THR A 501 -31.31 -9.49 26.41
C THR A 501 -29.98 -10.18 26.12
N THR A 502 -28.87 -9.54 26.50
CA THR A 502 -27.51 -10.05 26.36
C THR A 502 -27.33 -11.33 27.17
N LEU A 503 -27.65 -11.34 28.47
CA LEU A 503 -27.53 -12.54 29.30
C LEU A 503 -28.40 -13.71 28.80
N THR A 504 -29.60 -13.42 28.30
CA THR A 504 -30.47 -14.43 27.69
C THR A 504 -29.79 -15.07 26.47
N ALA A 505 -29.23 -14.24 25.59
CA ALA A 505 -28.51 -14.69 24.40
C ALA A 505 -27.21 -15.43 24.71
N LEU A 506 -26.47 -15.00 25.74
CA LEU A 506 -25.24 -15.68 26.16
C LEU A 506 -25.53 -17.07 26.71
N ASN A 507 -26.59 -17.24 27.51
CA ASN A 507 -27.03 -18.56 27.98
C ASN A 507 -27.54 -19.46 26.85
N ALA A 508 -28.28 -18.90 25.89
CA ALA A 508 -28.67 -19.60 24.66
C ALA A 508 -27.44 -20.08 23.86
N SER A 509 -26.43 -19.22 23.77
CA SER A 509 -25.20 -19.51 23.03
C SER A 509 -24.47 -20.75 23.56
N LEU A 510 -24.38 -20.92 24.88
CA LEU A 510 -23.75 -22.11 25.49
C LEU A 510 -24.41 -23.44 25.07
N GLN A 511 -25.73 -23.42 24.87
CA GLN A 511 -26.49 -24.59 24.43
C GLN A 511 -26.29 -24.86 22.94
N LEU A 512 -26.22 -23.79 22.14
CA LEU A 512 -26.05 -23.87 20.68
C LEU A 512 -24.64 -24.31 20.26
N LEU A 513 -23.62 -23.99 21.05
CA LEU A 513 -22.24 -24.36 20.74
C LEU A 513 -22.03 -25.88 20.68
N LYS A 514 -21.29 -26.32 19.66
CA LYS A 514 -20.72 -27.67 19.59
C LYS A 514 -19.55 -27.85 20.56
N PRO A 515 -19.13 -29.08 20.87
CA PRO A 515 -17.86 -29.31 21.56
C PRO A 515 -16.69 -28.64 20.82
N ASN A 516 -15.82 -27.92 21.54
CA ASN A 516 -14.80 -27.01 20.99
C ASN A 516 -15.34 -25.81 20.19
N GLY A 517 -16.64 -25.55 20.22
CA GLY A 517 -17.22 -24.31 19.70
C GLY A 517 -16.83 -23.13 20.58
N ILE A 518 -16.75 -21.94 19.97
CA ILE A 518 -16.32 -20.70 20.64
C ILE A 518 -17.40 -19.63 20.61
N LEU A 519 -17.62 -19.00 21.75
CA LEU A 519 -18.38 -17.77 21.91
C LEU A 519 -17.38 -16.63 22.15
N ALA A 520 -17.46 -15.57 21.36
CA ALA A 520 -16.64 -14.36 21.50
C ALA A 520 -17.54 -13.15 21.70
N VAL A 521 -17.31 -12.37 22.76
CA VAL A 521 -18.10 -11.19 23.10
C VAL A 521 -17.15 -10.00 23.28
N THR A 522 -17.31 -8.97 22.46
CA THR A 522 -16.56 -7.72 22.61
C THR A 522 -17.34 -6.75 23.47
N LEU A 523 -16.75 -6.35 24.61
CA LEU A 523 -17.32 -5.40 25.56
C LEU A 523 -16.80 -3.98 25.30
N TYR A 524 -17.68 -2.98 25.38
CA TYR A 524 -17.37 -1.57 25.13
C TYR A 524 -17.68 -0.72 26.37
N PRO A 525 -16.72 -0.51 27.29
CA PRO A 525 -17.00 0.10 28.60
C PRO A 525 -17.24 1.62 28.55
N SER A 526 -17.10 2.27 27.39
CA SER A 526 -16.96 3.73 27.28
C SER A 526 -18.18 4.47 26.75
N HIS A 527 -19.34 3.83 26.59
CA HIS A 527 -20.58 4.50 26.16
C HIS A 527 -21.58 4.66 27.32
N PRO A 528 -22.48 5.66 27.27
CA PRO A 528 -23.56 5.79 28.24
C PRO A 528 -24.37 4.50 28.33
N GLY A 529 -24.63 4.02 29.55
CA GLY A 529 -25.36 2.76 29.80
C GLY A 529 -24.53 1.47 29.76
N ALA A 530 -23.27 1.51 29.31
CA ALA A 530 -22.44 0.30 29.14
C ALA A 530 -22.12 -0.45 30.44
N GLN A 531 -21.93 0.28 31.54
CA GLN A 531 -21.34 -0.27 32.76
C GLN A 531 -22.16 -1.44 33.33
N GLN A 532 -23.49 -1.30 33.36
CA GLN A 532 -24.38 -2.33 33.88
C GLN A 532 -24.33 -3.62 33.04
N GLU A 533 -24.18 -3.51 31.71
CA GLU A 533 -24.05 -4.67 30.82
C GLU A 533 -22.69 -5.33 30.99
N VAL A 534 -21.62 -4.55 31.06
CA VAL A 534 -20.26 -5.05 31.30
C VAL A 534 -20.20 -5.83 32.61
N ASP A 535 -20.69 -5.26 33.72
CA ASP A 535 -20.64 -5.89 35.04
C ASP A 535 -21.41 -7.21 35.08
N GLN A 536 -22.59 -7.25 34.45
CA GLN A 536 -23.41 -8.46 34.40
C GLN A 536 -22.78 -9.55 33.52
N VAL A 537 -22.19 -9.19 32.38
CA VAL A 537 -21.51 -10.16 31.52
C VAL A 537 -20.27 -10.73 32.21
N LEU A 538 -19.51 -9.91 32.95
CA LEU A 538 -18.37 -10.38 33.73
C LEU A 538 -18.82 -11.30 34.87
N ALA A 539 -19.86 -10.94 35.62
CA ALA A 539 -20.43 -11.79 36.66
C ALA A 539 -20.92 -13.15 36.10
N TRP A 540 -21.60 -13.12 34.95
CA TRP A 540 -22.01 -14.32 34.23
C TRP A 540 -20.81 -15.19 33.81
N LEU A 541 -19.75 -14.57 33.26
CA LEU A 541 -18.54 -15.28 32.84
C LEU A 541 -17.87 -16.01 34.01
N HIS A 542 -17.80 -15.35 35.18
CA HIS A 542 -17.22 -15.93 36.40
C HIS A 542 -18.08 -17.05 37.01
N ALA A 543 -19.38 -17.08 36.74
CA ALA A 543 -20.30 -18.10 37.23
C ALA A 543 -20.32 -19.37 36.35
N LEU A 544 -19.63 -19.39 35.20
CA LEU A 544 -19.61 -20.54 34.30
C LEU A 544 -18.95 -21.78 34.93
N PRO A 545 -19.55 -22.98 34.80
CA PRO A 545 -18.93 -24.22 35.27
C PRO A 545 -17.64 -24.53 34.49
N SER A 546 -16.50 -24.44 35.18
CA SER A 546 -15.16 -24.65 34.58
C SER A 546 -14.92 -26.07 34.04
N THR A 547 -15.74 -27.04 34.45
CA THR A 547 -15.75 -28.41 33.92
C THR A 547 -16.35 -28.51 32.52
N GLN A 548 -17.24 -27.59 32.16
CA GLN A 548 -17.95 -27.54 30.88
C GLN A 548 -17.42 -26.44 29.96
N PHE A 549 -16.95 -25.32 30.52
CA PHE A 549 -16.54 -24.15 29.74
C PHE A 549 -15.18 -23.62 30.16
N GLN A 550 -14.38 -23.20 29.18
CA GLN A 550 -13.13 -22.47 29.40
C GLN A 550 -13.34 -21.00 29.02
N SER A 551 -13.14 -20.09 29.97
CA SER A 551 -13.30 -18.65 29.77
C SER A 551 -11.96 -17.90 29.80
N GLN A 552 -11.79 -16.93 28.91
CA GLN A 552 -10.63 -16.03 28.90
C GLN A 552 -11.05 -14.59 28.64
N ILE A 553 -10.51 -13.64 29.41
CA ILE A 553 -10.64 -12.20 29.17
C ILE A 553 -9.35 -11.69 28.54
N GLN A 554 -9.42 -10.96 27.42
CA GLN A 554 -8.25 -10.28 26.87
C GLN A 554 -8.33 -8.77 27.03
N ALA A 555 -7.69 -8.25 28.08
CA ALA A 555 -7.53 -6.81 28.25
C ALA A 555 -6.57 -6.19 27.21
N HIS A 556 -6.72 -4.88 26.99
CA HIS A 556 -5.78 -4.08 26.19
C HIS A 556 -4.36 -4.18 26.81
N PRO A 557 -3.26 -4.36 26.04
CA PRO A 557 -1.91 -4.57 26.58
C PRO A 557 -1.35 -3.43 27.45
N LYS A 558 -1.97 -2.25 27.35
CA LYS A 558 -1.67 -1.06 28.17
C LYS A 558 -2.66 -0.84 29.32
N ASN A 559 -3.55 -1.80 29.58
CA ASN A 559 -4.61 -1.73 30.60
C ASN A 559 -5.42 -0.42 30.57
N ASN A 560 -5.79 0.04 29.36
CA ASN A 560 -6.65 1.21 29.23
C ASN A 560 -8.10 0.81 29.54
N ALA A 561 -8.64 1.30 30.66
CA ALA A 561 -9.99 1.01 31.14
C ALA A 561 -11.12 1.39 30.17
N THR A 562 -10.86 2.30 29.23
CA THR A 562 -11.85 2.76 28.24
C THR A 562 -11.80 1.98 26.92
N SER A 563 -10.81 1.09 26.74
CA SER A 563 -10.67 0.34 25.49
C SER A 563 -11.62 -0.84 25.44
N PRO A 564 -12.22 -1.14 24.27
CA PRO A 564 -12.99 -2.36 24.10
C PRO A 564 -12.12 -3.58 24.36
N TYR A 565 -12.66 -4.62 24.98
CA TYR A 565 -11.93 -5.85 25.23
C TYR A 565 -12.80 -7.08 25.00
N PRO A 566 -12.29 -8.12 24.34
CA PRO A 566 -13.03 -9.34 24.11
C PRO A 566 -12.91 -10.32 25.27
N ILE A 567 -14.00 -11.05 25.48
CA ILE A 567 -14.04 -12.28 26.27
C ILE A 567 -14.32 -13.46 25.34
N PHE A 568 -13.74 -14.61 25.67
CA PHE A 568 -13.88 -15.85 24.92
C PHE A 568 -14.37 -16.95 25.85
N VAL A 569 -15.33 -17.73 25.40
CA VAL A 569 -15.83 -18.93 26.08
C VAL A 569 -15.78 -20.10 25.10
N THR A 570 -15.06 -21.17 25.45
CA THR A 570 -14.98 -22.39 24.64
C THR A 570 -15.67 -23.54 25.36
N LYS A 571 -16.52 -24.29 24.65
CA LYS A 571 -17.20 -25.47 25.21
C LYS A 571 -16.27 -26.68 25.21
N SER A 572 -16.16 -27.36 26.34
CA SER A 572 -15.25 -28.49 26.54
C SER A 572 -15.76 -29.77 25.85
N LEU A 573 -14.85 -30.68 25.51
CA LEU A 573 -15.15 -31.97 24.88
C LEU A 573 -15.91 -32.98 25.78
N ARG A 574 -16.03 -32.72 27.08
CA ARG A 574 -16.43 -33.73 28.07
C ARG A 574 -17.95 -33.90 28.28
N ASP A 575 -18.78 -33.12 27.61
CA ASP A 575 -20.24 -33.30 27.69
C ASP A 575 -20.72 -34.41 26.75
N CYS A 576 -20.53 -35.65 27.19
CA CYS A 576 -21.32 -36.78 26.68
C CYS A 576 -21.60 -37.76 27.83
N PRO A 577 -22.76 -37.69 28.51
CA PRO A 577 -23.22 -38.78 29.33
C PRO A 577 -23.83 -39.84 28.42
N ILE A 578 -23.00 -40.58 27.68
CA ILE A 578 -23.43 -41.86 27.10
C ILE A 578 -23.12 -42.93 28.14
N SER A 579 -24.21 -43.48 28.66
CA SER A 579 -24.34 -44.71 29.42
C SER A 579 -23.18 -45.71 29.22
N ARG A 580 -22.56 -46.11 30.33
CA ARG A 580 -21.87 -47.40 30.42
C ARG A 580 -22.92 -48.51 30.27
N PHE A 581 -23.18 -48.95 29.05
CA PHE A 581 -23.59 -50.33 28.78
C PHE A 581 -22.57 -50.91 27.81
N ARG A 582 -21.66 -51.74 28.34
CA ARG A 582 -20.79 -52.57 27.52
C ARG A 582 -21.60 -53.76 27.02
N ALA A 583 -21.67 -53.94 25.71
CA ALA A 583 -22.18 -55.13 25.07
C ALA A 583 -21.20 -56.32 25.15
N SER A 584 -20.58 -56.55 26.32
CA SER A 584 -19.60 -57.62 26.53
C SER A 584 -19.93 -58.62 27.64
N ASP A 585 -21.07 -58.45 28.34
CA ASP A 585 -21.44 -59.35 29.45
C ASP A 585 -22.69 -60.19 29.14
N VAL A 586 -22.74 -60.74 27.91
CA VAL A 586 -23.62 -61.87 27.58
C VAL A 586 -22.72 -63.01 27.10
N GLN A 587 -22.29 -63.86 28.02
CA GLN A 587 -21.90 -65.23 27.70
C GLN A 587 -23.14 -66.11 27.83
N PHE A 588 -23.47 -66.81 26.74
CA PHE A 588 -24.45 -67.88 26.77
C PHE A 588 -23.79 -69.15 27.33
N GLU A 589 -24.36 -69.73 28.39
CA GLU A 589 -24.37 -71.17 28.62
C GLU A 589 -25.75 -71.58 29.17
N PHE A 590 -26.43 -72.42 28.38
CA PHE A 590 -27.67 -73.19 28.55
C PHE A 590 -28.98 -72.50 28.95
#